data_AF-A0A6G1J1I2-F1
#
_entry.id   AF-A0A6G1J1I2-F1
#
_cell.length_a   1.000
_cell.length_b   1.000
_cell.length_c   1.000
_cell.angle_alpha   90.00
_cell.angle_beta   90.00
_cell.angle_gamma   90.00
#
_symmetry.space_group_name_H-M   'P 1'
#
loop_
_entity.id
_entity.type
_entity.pdbx_description
1 polymer ?
#
loop_
_entity_poly.entity_id
_entity_poly.type
_entity_poly.pdbx_seq_one_letter_code
_entity_poly.pdbx_strand_id
1 'polypeptide(L)' 'MRLVQRSDTGDFVLTQIDDDSIPPPYAILSHTWGTNAEKVTFDDLTNNTGKDKPSYKKI' A
#
# COMPACT_ATOMS: atom_id res chain seq x y z
N MET A 1 7.24 -7.22 9.82
CA MET A 1 6.45 -7.21 8.55
C MET A 1 6.20 -5.76 8.10
N ARG A 2 6.11 -5.46 6.79
CA ARG A 2 5.73 -4.12 6.28
C ARG A 2 4.35 -4.17 5.65
N LEU A 3 3.41 -3.36 6.13
CA LEU A 3 2.05 -3.25 5.60
C LEU A 3 1.75 -1.82 5.13
N VAL A 4 0.69 -1.70 4.37
CA VAL A 4 0.12 -0.39 3.98
C VAL A 4 -1.07 -0.13 4.89
N GLN A 5 -1.06 1.01 5.58
CA GLN A 5 -2.15 1.48 6.41
C GLN A 5 -2.82 2.67 5.73
N ARG A 6 -4.15 2.70 5.74
CA ARG A 6 -4.92 3.87 5.36
C ARG A 6 -5.01 4.81 6.57
N SER A 7 -4.56 6.04 6.42
CA SER A 7 -4.70 7.09 7.44
C SER A 7 -6.15 7.62 7.49
N ASP A 8 -6.47 8.34 8.55
CA ASP A 8 -7.77 9.02 8.70
C ASP A 8 -8.01 10.08 7.62
N THR A 9 -6.93 10.60 7.01
CA THR A 9 -6.99 11.52 5.86
C THR A 9 -7.30 10.81 4.54
N GLY A 10 -7.33 9.47 4.54
CA GLY A 10 -7.54 8.65 3.36
C GLY A 10 -6.28 8.37 2.55
N ASP A 11 -5.12 8.83 3.01
CA ASP A 11 -3.82 8.54 2.41
C ASP A 11 -3.34 7.14 2.80
N PHE A 12 -2.49 6.55 1.98
CA PHE A 12 -1.81 5.29 2.30
C PHE A 12 -0.40 5.55 2.79
N VAL A 13 -0.07 5.02 3.96
CA VAL A 13 1.25 5.12 4.57
C VAL A 13 1.83 3.73 4.81
N LEU A 14 3.13 3.60 4.61
CA LEU A 14 3.86 2.39 4.96
C LEU A 14 4.03 2.32 6.48
N THR A 15 3.61 1.20 7.07
CA THR A 15 3.78 0.92 8.49
C THR A 15 4.59 -0.36 8.67
N GLN A 16 5.50 -0.33 9.63
CA GLN A 16 6.28 -1.50 10.03
C GLN A 16 5.62 -2.08 11.27
N ILE A 17 5.27 -3.36 11.19
CA ILE A 17 4.77 -4.14 12.31
C ILE A 17 5.91 -4.99 12.83
N ASP A 18 6.10 -4.96 14.15
CA ASP A 18 7.10 -5.77 14.84
C ASP A 18 6.79 -7.25 14.67
N ASP A 19 7.81 -8.02 14.30
CA ASP A 19 7.68 -9.47 14.05
C ASP A 19 7.36 -10.25 15.33
N ASP A 20 7.62 -9.67 16.51
CA ASP A 20 7.31 -10.25 17.82
C ASP A 20 5.85 -10.01 18.26
N SER A 21 5.08 -9.23 17.50
CA SER A 21 3.68 -8.88 17.83
C SER A 21 2.69 -9.53 16.87
N ILE A 22 1.50 -9.87 17.36
CA ILE A 22 0.41 -10.34 16.49
C ILE A 22 -0.02 -9.15 15.62
N PRO A 23 0.09 -9.24 14.29
CA PRO A 23 -0.30 -8.14 13.42
C PRO A 23 -1.83 -7.89 13.50
N PRO A 24 -2.27 -6.62 13.43
CA PRO A 24 -3.69 -6.30 13.32
C PRO A 24 -4.29 -6.91 12.04
N PRO A 25 -5.62 -7.12 11.96
CA PRO A 25 -6.26 -7.71 10.79
C PRO A 25 -5.85 -7.02 9.48
N TYR A 26 -5.36 -7.80 8.51
CA TYR A 26 -4.89 -7.32 7.22
C TYR A 26 -5.41 -8.19 6.07
N ALA A 27 -5.47 -7.61 4.88
CA ALA A 27 -5.78 -8.32 3.65
C ALA A 27 -4.58 -8.26 2.70
N ILE A 28 -4.30 -9.37 2.01
CA ILE A 28 -3.25 -9.42 0.99
C ILE A 28 -3.88 -9.16 -0.37
N LEU A 29 -3.45 -8.09 -1.04
CA LEU A 29 -3.83 -7.81 -2.43
C LEU A 29 -2.83 -8.48 -3.38
N SER A 30 -3.15 -9.69 -3.85
CA SER A 30 -2.30 -10.46 -4.78
C SER A 30 -2.56 -10.16 -6.27
N HIS A 31 -3.35 -9.13 -6.58
CA HIS A 31 -3.73 -8.88 -7.97
C HIS A 31 -2.71 -8.01 -8.71
N THR A 32 -2.23 -8.49 -9.85
CA THR A 32 -1.46 -7.68 -10.81
C THR A 32 -2.43 -6.89 -11.68
N TRP A 33 -2.47 -5.56 -11.53
CA TRP A 33 -3.34 -4.71 -12.34
C TRP A 33 -2.54 -4.05 -13.47
N GLY A 34 -3.01 -4.26 -14.70
CA GLY A 34 -2.55 -3.53 -15.87
C GLY A 34 -1.07 -3.73 -16.20
N THR A 35 -0.50 -2.73 -16.89
CA THR A 35 0.95 -2.66 -17.12
C THR A 35 1.66 -2.10 -15.88
N ASN A 36 2.97 -2.35 -15.75
CA ASN A 36 3.75 -1.86 -14.59
C ASN A 36 3.61 -0.35 -14.33
N ALA A 37 3.30 0.44 -15.36
CA ALA A 37 3.08 1.88 -15.24
C ALA A 37 1.79 2.25 -14.47
N GLU A 38 0.76 1.41 -14.52
CA GLU A 38 -0.54 1.64 -13.89
C GLU A 38 -0.60 1.11 -12.44
N LYS A 39 0.41 0.34 -12.05
CA LYS A 39 0.52 -0.28 -10.73
C LYS A 39 1.27 0.64 -9.76
N VAL A 40 0.66 0.91 -8.60
CA VAL A 40 1.33 1.51 -7.44
C VAL A 40 2.41 0.55 -6.98
N THR A 41 3.64 1.03 -6.97
CA THR A 41 4.80 0.30 -6.47
C THR A 41 5.07 0.66 -5.02
N PHE A 42 5.94 -0.11 -4.37
CA PHE A 42 6.43 0.22 -3.04
C PHE A 42 7.11 1.60 -3.00
N ASP A 43 7.88 1.93 -4.04
CA ASP A 43 8.57 3.21 -4.15
C ASP A 43 7.57 4.37 -4.25
N ASP A 44 6.48 4.17 -5.00
CA ASP A 44 5.40 5.17 -5.11
C ASP A 44 4.69 5.45 -3.78
N LEU A 45 4.53 4.43 -2.93
CA LEU A 45 3.98 4.61 -1.59
C LEU A 45 4.98 5.28 -0.65
N THR A 46 6.28 5.00 -0.83
CA THR A 46 7.36 5.58 -0.02
C THR A 46 7.55 7.06 -0.35
N ASN A 47 7.51 7.41 -1.64
CA ASN A 47 7.68 8.78 -2.14
C ASN A 47 6.36 9.54 -2.28
N ASN A 48 5.22 8.91 -1.96
CA ASN A 48 3.87 9.47 -2.11
C ASN A 48 3.53 9.89 -3.57
N THR A 49 4.23 9.32 -4.57
CA THR A 49 4.03 9.60 -6.01
C THR A 49 2.99 8.68 -6.66
N GLY A 50 2.42 7.75 -5.90
CA GLY A 50 1.47 6.75 -6.43
C GLY A 50 0.04 7.23 -6.62
N LYS A 51 -0.31 8.41 -6.12
CA LYS A 51 -1.70 8.92 -6.07
C LYS A 51 -2.35 9.05 -7.44
N ASP A 52 -1.57 9.37 -8.45
CA ASP A 52 -2.05 9.54 -9.83
C ASP A 52 -2.25 8.21 -10.56
N LYS A 53 -1.84 7.08 -9.97
CA LYS A 53 -1.95 5.77 -10.62
C LYS A 53 -3.36 5.19 -10.46
N PRO A 54 -3.93 4.58 -11.52
CA PRO A 54 -5.27 3.99 -11.48
C PRO A 54 -5.46 2.97 -10.36
N SER A 55 -4.40 2.22 -10.01
CA SER A 55 -4.44 1.22 -8.94
C SER A 55 -4.50 1.82 -7.53
N TYR A 56 -4.13 3.09 -7.31
CA TYR A 56 -4.21 3.75 -6.00
C TYR A 56 -5.64 3.82 -5.48
N LYS A 57 -6.61 4.05 -6.37
CA LYS A 57 -8.05 4.09 -6.03
C LYS A 57 -8.61 2.73 -5.58
N LYS A 58 -7.89 1.63 -5.85
CA LYS A 58 -8.30 0.26 -5.48
C LYS A 58 -7.67 -0.25 -4.19
N ILE A 59 -6.69 0.47 -3.65
CA ILE A 59 -6.12 0.21 -2.32
C ILE A 59 -7.15 0.69 -1.27
#